data_AF-A0A0F3H0D9-F1
#
_entry.id   AF-A0A0F3H0D9-F1
#
_cell.length_a   1.000
_cell.length_b   1.000
_cell.length_c   1.000
_cell.angle_alpha   90.00
_cell.angle_beta   90.00
_cell.angle_gamma   90.00
#
_symmetry.space_group_name_H-M   'P 1'
#
loop_
_entity.id
_entity.type
_entity.pdbx_description
1 polymer ?
#
loop_
_entity_poly.entity_id
_entity_poly.type
_entity_poly.pdbx_seq_one_letter_code
_entity_poly.pdbx_strand_id
1 'polypeptide(L)'
;MADFKGYFADKIKEYLATNQLGNIRGFVNMYLEEKEINLNSDSPEYKKLTREFAKALIEIYKIEKERVLGNYNNDYDNFFKELIKREEKEEDPLLVIIPPELSTRLIGGPVKIEPAPD
;
A
#
# COMPACT_ATOMS: atom_id res chain seq x y z
N MET A 1 10.99 4.37 -20.36
CA MET A 1 10.57 4.15 -18.96
C MET A 1 10.02 2.74 -18.70
N ALA A 2 9.40 2.06 -19.68
CA ALA A 2 8.79 0.73 -19.49
C ALA A 2 9.75 -0.39 -19.03
N ASP A 3 11.06 -0.29 -19.29
CA ASP A 3 12.02 -1.36 -19.04
C ASP A 3 12.60 -1.39 -17.61
N PHE A 4 12.45 -0.28 -16.87
CA PHE A 4 13.08 -0.12 -15.55
C PHE A 4 12.50 -1.07 -14.50
N LYS A 5 11.19 -1.35 -14.54
CA LYS A 5 10.51 -2.23 -13.56
C LYS A 5 10.71 -3.73 -13.85
N GLY A 6 10.81 -4.12 -15.13
CA GLY A 6 11.13 -5.51 -15.51
C GLY A 6 12.51 -5.94 -15.03
N TYR A 7 13.48 -5.00 -15.12
CA TYR A 7 14.83 -5.18 -14.60
C TYR A 7 14.86 -5.54 -13.11
N PHE A 8 14.02 -4.93 -12.26
CA PHE A 8 13.99 -5.25 -10.82
C PHE A 8 13.50 -6.67 -10.54
N ALA A 9 12.42 -7.11 -11.20
CA ALA A 9 11.92 -8.47 -11.02
C ALA A 9 12.99 -9.51 -11.39
N ASP A 10 13.68 -9.30 -12.51
CA ASP A 10 14.74 -10.20 -12.96
C ASP A 10 15.98 -10.15 -12.06
N LYS A 11 16.33 -8.98 -11.52
CA LYS A 11 17.38 -8.85 -10.51
C LYS A 11 17.05 -9.56 -9.20
N ILE A 12 15.80 -9.49 -8.73
CA ILE A 12 15.40 -10.20 -7.52
C ILE A 12 15.41 -11.73 -7.73
N LYS A 13 15.05 -12.21 -8.93
CA LYS A 13 15.21 -13.63 -9.29
C LYS A 13 16.69 -14.06 -9.23
N GLU A 14 17.60 -13.23 -9.75
CA GLU A 14 19.04 -13.47 -9.68
C GLU A 14 19.51 -13.56 -8.21
N TYR A 15 19.06 -12.66 -7.34
CA TYR A 15 19.36 -12.69 -5.91
C TYR A 15 18.81 -13.94 -5.21
N LEU A 16 17.62 -14.41 -5.59
CA LEU A 16 17.04 -15.64 -5.06
C LEU A 16 17.82 -16.89 -5.48
N ALA A 17 18.29 -16.92 -6.72
CA ALA A 17 19.08 -18.02 -7.28
C ALA A 17 20.49 -18.08 -6.68
N THR A 18 21.13 -16.92 -6.48
CA THR A 18 22.49 -16.80 -5.91
C THR A 18 22.51 -16.70 -4.38
N ASN A 19 21.34 -16.66 -3.75
CA ASN A 19 21.16 -16.43 -2.32
C ASN A 19 21.75 -15.09 -1.81
N GLN A 20 21.93 -14.11 -2.70
CA GLN A 20 22.46 -12.78 -2.38
C GLN A 20 21.34 -11.79 -2.02
N LEU A 21 20.60 -12.08 -0.95
CA LEU A 21 19.40 -11.32 -0.56
C LEU A 21 19.71 -10.06 0.27
N GLY A 22 20.92 -9.52 0.19
CA GLY A 22 21.36 -8.37 1.03
C GLY A 22 20.42 -7.16 0.94
N ASN A 23 20.00 -6.81 -0.27
CA ASN A 23 19.06 -5.69 -0.49
C ASN A 23 17.64 -5.98 0.02
N ILE A 24 17.23 -7.26 0.05
CA ILE A 24 15.92 -7.67 0.57
C ILE A 24 15.90 -7.63 2.10
N ARG A 25 17.03 -7.93 2.74
CA ARG A 25 17.15 -7.89 4.21
C ARG A 25 16.83 -6.52 4.80
N GLY A 26 17.15 -5.44 4.10
CA GLY A 26 16.79 -4.08 4.51
C GLY A 26 15.27 -3.91 4.66
N PHE A 27 14.51 -4.34 3.65
CA PHE A 27 13.04 -4.30 3.70
C PHE A 27 12.46 -5.21 4.77
N VAL A 28 13.04 -6.39 4.96
CA VAL A 28 12.62 -7.33 6.01
C VAL A 28 12.84 -6.73 7.40
N ASN A 29 14.00 -6.11 7.64
CA ASN A 29 14.31 -5.48 8.93
C ASN A 29 13.37 -4.31 9.22
N MET A 30 13.12 -3.45 8.23
CA MET A 30 12.17 -2.34 8.37
C MET A 30 10.77 -2.85 8.72
N TYR A 31 10.31 -3.92 8.07
CA TYR A 31 9.00 -4.52 8.37
C TYR A 31 8.95 -5.16 9.77
N LEU A 32 10.01 -5.86 10.17
CA LEU A 32 10.11 -6.45 11.52
C LEU A 32 10.13 -5.37 12.61
N GLU A 33 10.84 -4.26 12.36
CA GLU A 33 10.87 -3.09 13.25
C GLU A 33 9.49 -2.44 13.37
N GLU A 34 8.78 -2.22 12.26
CA GLU A 34 7.41 -1.68 12.25
C GLU A 34 6.42 -2.54 13.04
N LYS A 35 6.63 -3.87 13.04
CA LYS A 35 5.78 -4.81 13.79
C LYS A 35 6.29 -5.11 15.20
N GLU A 36 7.38 -4.46 15.63
CA GLU A 36 8.05 -4.71 16.91
C GLU A 36 8.43 -6.19 17.11
N ILE A 37 8.73 -6.89 16.01
CA ILE A 37 9.11 -8.31 16.02
C ILE A 37 10.63 -8.42 16.05
N ASN A 38 11.16 -8.96 17.14
CA ASN A 38 12.59 -9.28 17.22
C ASN A 38 12.86 -10.68 16.64
N LEU A 39 13.46 -10.73 15.44
CA LEU A 39 13.85 -11.97 14.78
C LEU A 39 15.35 -11.94 14.45
N ASN A 40 16.08 -12.92 14.96
CA ASN A 40 17.53 -13.02 14.73
C ASN A 40 17.82 -13.22 13.23
N SER A 41 18.68 -12.37 12.65
CA SER A 41 19.05 -12.39 11.23
C SER A 41 19.72 -13.69 10.76
N ASP A 42 20.33 -14.45 11.66
CA ASP A 42 20.97 -15.73 11.35
C ASP A 42 20.01 -16.92 11.45
N SER A 43 18.79 -16.71 11.97
CA SER A 43 17.83 -17.78 12.18
C SER A 43 17.32 -18.36 10.85
N PRO A 44 16.96 -19.65 10.82
CA PRO A 44 16.27 -20.25 9.68
C PRO A 44 14.97 -19.50 9.31
N GLU A 45 14.24 -19.01 10.30
CA GLU A 45 12.99 -18.28 10.13
C GLU A 45 13.22 -16.96 9.40
N TYR A 46 14.26 -16.20 9.78
CA TYR A 46 14.61 -14.95 9.11
C TYR A 46 15.01 -15.20 7.65
N LYS A 47 15.81 -16.24 7.41
CA LYS A 47 16.22 -16.62 6.05
C LYS A 47 15.01 -17.02 5.20
N LYS A 48 14.08 -17.78 5.78
CA LYS A 48 12.81 -18.15 5.13
C LYS A 48 11.96 -16.93 4.82
N LEU A 49 11.77 -16.06 5.82
CA LEU A 49 11.03 -14.80 5.66
C LEU A 49 11.61 -13.94 4.55
N THR A 50 12.94 -13.76 4.53
CA THR A 50 13.63 -12.98 3.49
C THR A 50 13.40 -13.55 2.09
N ARG A 51 13.37 -14.88 1.95
CA ARG A 51 13.07 -15.53 0.65
C ARG A 51 11.61 -15.33 0.24
N GLU A 52 10.66 -15.44 1.15
CA GLU A 52 9.25 -15.21 0.85
C GLU A 52 8.99 -13.73 0.51
N PHE A 53 9.65 -12.80 1.21
CA PHE A 53 9.58 -11.37 0.90
C PHE A 53 10.08 -11.07 -0.53
N ALA A 54 11.20 -11.69 -0.93
CA ALA A 54 11.72 -11.55 -2.29
C ALA A 54 10.74 -12.07 -3.35
N LYS A 55 10.07 -13.20 -3.10
CA LYS A 55 9.03 -13.73 -4.00
C LYS A 55 7.83 -12.79 -4.11
N ALA A 56 7.36 -12.27 -2.98
CA ALA A 56 6.26 -11.31 -2.96
C ALA A 56 6.60 -10.04 -3.78
N LEU A 57 7.83 -9.53 -3.65
CA LEU A 57 8.29 -8.40 -4.46
C LEU A 57 8.29 -8.70 -5.96
N ILE A 58 8.69 -9.90 -6.38
CA ILE A 58 8.62 -10.32 -7.79
C ILE A 58 7.17 -10.25 -8.29
N GLU A 59 6.20 -10.76 -7.53
CA GLU A 59 4.79 -10.72 -7.92
C GLU A 59 4.27 -9.27 -8.01
N ILE A 60 4.63 -8.40 -7.06
CA ILE A 60 4.30 -6.97 -7.11
C ILE A 60 4.84 -6.34 -8.40
N TYR A 61 6.11 -6.58 -8.75
CA TYR A 61 6.70 -6.01 -9.96
C TYR A 61 6.05 -6.54 -11.25
N LYS A 62 5.59 -7.79 -11.27
CA LYS A 62 4.82 -8.33 -12.40
C LYS A 62 3.49 -7.59 -12.56
N ILE A 63 2.74 -7.43 -11.47
CA ILE A 63 1.47 -6.68 -11.46
C ILE A 63 1.71 -5.25 -11.93
N GLU A 64 2.71 -4.58 -11.37
CA GLU A 64 3.07 -3.21 -11.73
C GLU A 64 3.48 -3.05 -13.19
N LYS A 65 4.14 -4.06 -13.77
CA LYS A 65 4.46 -4.08 -15.20
C LYS A 65 3.19 -4.14 -16.05
N GLU A 66 2.24 -5.01 -15.70
CA GLU A 66 0.94 -5.11 -16.39
C GLU A 66 0.16 -3.78 -16.30
N ARG A 67 0.11 -3.16 -15.12
CA ARG A 67 -0.57 -1.86 -14.91
C ARG A 67 0.02 -0.72 -15.73
N VAL A 68 1.36 -0.68 -15.87
CA VAL A 68 2.04 0.30 -16.74
C VAL A 68 1.66 0.13 -18.21
N LEU A 69 1.32 -1.09 -18.64
CA LEU A 69 0.80 -1.38 -19.98
C LEU A 69 -0.73 -1.14 -20.09
N GLY A 70 -1.37 -0.66 -19.03
CA GLY A 70 -2.82 -0.43 -18.97
C GLY A 70 -3.64 -1.68 -18.66
N ASN A 71 -3.01 -2.79 -18.28
CA ASN A 71 -3.71 -4.01 -17.92
C ASN A 71 -3.99 -4.08 -16.41
N TYR A 72 -5.27 -3.95 -16.05
CA TYR A 72 -5.79 -3.99 -14.67
C TYR A 72 -6.71 -5.20 -14.43
N ASN A 73 -6.49 -6.29 -15.17
CA ASN A 73 -7.30 -7.51 -15.09
C ASN A 73 -6.60 -8.65 -14.33
N ASN A 74 -5.61 -8.34 -13.47
CA ASN A 74 -4.98 -9.33 -12.61
C ASN A 74 -5.81 -9.60 -11.34
N ASP A 75 -5.54 -10.73 -10.68
CA ASP A 75 -6.27 -11.19 -9.50
C ASP A 75 -6.29 -10.16 -8.37
N TYR A 76 -5.20 -9.40 -8.20
CA TYR A 76 -5.09 -8.38 -7.17
C TYR A 76 -6.01 -7.19 -7.44
N ASP A 77 -6.01 -6.66 -8.66
CA ASP A 77 -6.93 -5.59 -9.06
C ASP A 77 -8.39 -6.03 -8.98
N ASN A 78 -8.67 -7.29 -9.35
CA ASN A 78 -10.02 -7.86 -9.25
C ASN A 78 -10.47 -8.01 -7.79
N PHE A 79 -9.59 -8.43 -6.89
CA PHE A 79 -9.86 -8.47 -5.45
C PHE A 79 -10.28 -7.10 -4.91
N PHE A 80 -9.55 -6.03 -5.26
CA PHE A 80 -9.90 -4.66 -4.83
C PHE A 80 -11.21 -4.16 -5.43
N LYS A 81 -11.49 -4.46 -6.71
CA LYS A 81 -12.80 -4.13 -7.32
C LYS A 81 -13.94 -4.81 -6.56
N GLU A 82 -13.78 -6.05 -6.13
CA GLU A 82 -14.80 -6.76 -5.35
C GLU A 82 -14.91 -6.24 -3.91
N LEU A 83 -13.80 -5.82 -3.30
CA LEU A 83 -13.81 -5.17 -1.98
C LEU A 83 -14.63 -3.87 -2.01
N ILE A 84 -14.33 -2.99 -2.98
CA ILE A 84 -15.03 -1.71 -3.16
C ILE A 84 -16.54 -1.94 -3.40
N LYS A 85 -16.89 -2.90 -4.27
CA LYS A 85 -18.31 -3.25 -4.51
C LYS A 85 -19.05 -3.77 -3.28
N ARG A 86 -18.34 -4.35 -2.30
CA ARG A 86 -18.95 -4.81 -1.05
C ARG A 86 -19.16 -3.62 -0.11
N GLU A 87 -18.17 -2.76 0.03
CA GLU A 87 -18.26 -1.53 0.82
C GLU A 87 -19.40 -0.62 0.30
N GLU A 88 -19.51 -0.45 -1.03
CA GLU A 88 -20.60 0.30 -1.66
C GLU A 88 -22.00 -0.33 -1.49
N LYS A 89 -22.07 -1.64 -1.19
CA LYS A 89 -23.34 -2.34 -0.94
C LYS A 89 -23.72 -2.38 0.53
N GLU A 90 -22.77 -2.22 1.44
CA GLU A 90 -23.02 -2.10 2.87
C GLU A 90 -23.39 -0.66 3.27
N GLU A 91 -23.13 0.33 2.40
CA GLU A 91 -23.71 1.68 2.47
C GLU A 91 -25.12 1.74 1.83
N ASP A 92 -26.09 1.00 2.37
CA ASP A 92 -27.50 1.40 2.28
C ASP A 92 -27.64 2.68 3.13
N PRO A 93 -28.28 3.77 2.65
CA PRO A 93 -28.11 5.09 3.23
C PRO A 93 -28.78 5.12 4.61
N LEU A 94 -27.97 4.94 5.66
CA LEU A 94 -28.29 5.49 6.97
C LEU A 94 -28.43 6.98 6.76
N LEU A 95 -29.69 7.40 6.64
CA LEU A 95 -30.17 8.75 6.85
C LEU A 95 -29.34 9.31 8.00
N VAL A 96 -28.37 10.17 7.67
CA VAL A 96 -27.59 10.87 8.70
C VAL A 96 -28.60 11.81 9.34
N ILE A 97 -29.29 11.32 10.36
CA ILE A 97 -30.01 12.16 11.31
C ILE A 97 -28.91 12.90 12.03
N ILE A 98 -28.49 14.03 11.45
CA ILE A 98 -27.64 14.99 12.15
C ILE A 98 -28.45 15.37 13.39
N PRO A 99 -27.96 15.08 14.61
CA PRO A 99 -28.60 15.59 15.82
C PRO A 99 -28.73 17.10 15.66
N PRO A 100 -29.90 17.71 15.95
CA PRO A 100 -30.13 19.14 15.72
C PRO A 100 -29.09 20.04 16.40
N GLU A 101 -28.37 19.52 17.38
CA GLU A 101 -27.31 20.17 18.13
C GLU A 101 -25.98 20.35 17.36
N LEU A 102 -25.79 19.62 16.26
CA LEU A 102 -24.60 19.74 15.39
C LEU A 102 -24.85 20.57 14.11
N SER A 103 -26.10 20.98 13.85
CA SER A 103 -26.48 21.81 12.70
C SER A 103 -26.06 23.29 12.85
N THR A 104 -25.95 23.78 14.08
CA THR A 104 -25.71 25.21 14.37
C THR A 104 -24.26 25.67 14.27
N ARG A 105 -23.29 24.78 14.01
CA ARG A 105 -21.86 25.15 13.91
C ARG A 105 -21.34 25.37 12.47
N LEU A 106 -22.16 25.17 11.44
CA LEU A 106 -21.75 25.35 10.03
C LEU A 106 -22.41 26.52 9.30
N ILE A 107 -23.12 27.40 10.02
CA ILE A 107 -23.56 28.69 9.47
C ILE A 107 -23.00 29.81 10.37
N GLY A 108 -21.68 29.92 10.37
CA GLY A 108 -21.01 31.13 10.83
C GLY A 108 -21.29 32.26 9.83
N GLY A 109 -21.93 33.32 10.30
CA GLY A 109 -22.34 34.48 9.51
C GLY A 109 -21.18 35.23 8.80
N PRO A 110 -21.49 36.34 8.10
CA PRO A 110 -20.57 36.97 7.17
C PRO A 110 -19.25 37.39 7.84
N VAL A 111 -18.14 36.87 7.31
CA VAL A 111 -16.78 37.23 7.69
C VAL A 111 -16.56 38.71 7.34
N LYS A 112 -16.39 39.57 8.34
CA LYS A 112 -15.88 40.93 8.14
C LYS A 112 -14.37 40.85 7.89
N ILE A 113 -13.93 41.37 6.74
CA ILE A 113 -12.51 41.57 6.42
C ILE A 113 -12.17 42.99 6.90
N GLU A 114 -11.30 43.12 7.89
CA GLU A 114 -10.72 44.41 8.28
C GLU A 114 -9.46 44.69 7.46
N PRO A 115 -9.24 45.93 6.97
CA PRO A 115 -8.05 46.26 6.22
C PRO A 115 -6.81 46.33 7.11
N ALA A 116 -5.66 45.94 6.55
CA ALA A 116 -4.37 45.94 7.24
C ALA A 116 -3.95 47.37 7.66
N PRO A 117 -3.27 47.52 8.81
CA PRO A 117 -2.86 48.83 9.32
C PRO A 117 -1.69 49.40 8.50
N ASP A 118 -1.73 50.73 8.28
CA ASP A 118 -0.65 51.54 7.69
C ASP A 118 0.60 51.62 8.57
#